data_AF-A0A7C3U4U2-F1
#
_entry.id   AF-A0A7C3U4U2-F1
#
_cell.length_a   1.000
_cell.length_b   1.000
_cell.length_c   1.000
_cell.angle_alpha   90.00
_cell.angle_beta   90.00
_cell.angle_gamma   90.00
#
_symmetry.space_group_name_H-M   'P 1'
#
loop_
_entity.id
_entity.type
_entity.pdbx_description
1 polymer ?
#
loop_
_entity_poly.entity_id
_entity_poly.type
_entity_poly.pdbx_seq_one_letter_code
_entity_poly.pdbx_strand_id
1 'polypeptide(L)'
;MPATVIAGCRAPVIGRSGCAAGGGRLRLSSCRHADRTGNRRHCHSSCVYPQAGIRIVGWASAACRPIRRPTTSLERHHVRPVYLSDIKDLVQYERERPAFQRHVIETRKRRRVALGDRISISFENRDTVLYQIQEMMRAERIVDQDRIQEEIDTYNPLVPGKNELTATLFIEIDDMRMISRELNRLLGIDEHVYLVIGQQPPIRALFEPGQSRADRLSAVQYIRFPLTDSDVQTLITMTQPVRLRITHPNYQAEAVLSDDTRRALADDLQRE
;
A
#
# COMPACT_ATOMS: atom_id res chain seq x y z
N MET A 1 14.46 21.13 8.37
CA MET A 1 14.82 19.70 8.43
C MET A 1 15.02 19.24 7.00
N PRO A 2 16.20 18.74 6.61
CA PRO A 2 16.48 18.44 5.21
C PRO A 2 15.66 17.22 4.79
N ALA A 3 15.17 17.24 3.55
CA ALA A 3 14.39 16.17 2.96
C ALA A 3 15.28 14.93 2.75
N THR A 4 15.09 13.92 3.59
CA THR A 4 15.64 12.58 3.35
C THR A 4 14.98 12.01 2.09
N VAL A 5 15.81 11.68 1.10
CA VAL A 5 15.39 11.03 -0.13
C VAL A 5 14.94 9.60 0.21
N ILE A 6 13.64 9.36 0.23
CA ILE A 6 13.08 8.00 0.29
C ILE A 6 13.34 7.36 -1.07
N ALA A 7 14.26 6.40 -1.10
CA ALA A 7 14.58 5.64 -2.31
C ALA A 7 13.39 4.75 -2.70
N GLY A 8 12.70 5.14 -3.78
CA GLY A 8 12.25 4.19 -4.80
C GLY A 8 10.87 3.54 -4.64
N CYS A 9 9.80 4.31 -4.84
CA CYS A 9 8.66 3.85 -5.64
C CYS A 9 8.52 4.81 -6.83
N ARG A 10 9.22 4.53 -7.94
CA ARG A 10 8.84 5.08 -9.24
C ARG A 10 7.74 4.18 -9.80
N ALA A 11 6.57 4.75 -10.05
CA ALA A 11 5.55 4.15 -10.90
C ALA A 11 6.17 3.76 -12.26
N PRO A 12 5.69 2.68 -12.91
CA PRO A 12 6.16 2.32 -14.24
C PRO A 12 5.82 3.46 -15.21
N VAL A 13 6.86 4.14 -15.70
CA VAL A 13 6.75 5.11 -16.79
C VAL A 13 6.40 4.33 -18.05
N ILE A 14 5.13 4.30 -18.41
CA ILE A 14 4.70 3.88 -19.76
C ILE A 14 5.14 4.99 -20.72
N GLY A 15 6.08 4.64 -21.58
CA GLY A 15 6.71 5.57 -22.53
C GLY A 15 5.69 6.23 -23.45
N ARG A 16 5.70 7.55 -23.47
CA ARG A 16 5.15 8.35 -24.57
C ARG A 16 6.14 8.34 -25.72
N SER A 17 5.84 7.63 -26.80
CA SER A 17 6.45 7.89 -28.10
C SER A 17 5.73 9.07 -28.76
N GLY A 18 6.48 10.13 -29.03
CA GLY A 18 5.98 11.31 -29.72
C GLY A 18 7.11 12.04 -30.45
N CYS A 19 6.75 12.61 -31.60
CA CYS A 19 7.53 13.38 -32.58
C CYS A 19 8.24 12.52 -33.64
N ALA A 20 8.19 12.82 -34.94
CA ALA A 20 8.06 14.12 -35.58
C ALA A 20 7.41 14.05 -36.98
N ALA A 21 6.81 15.18 -37.38
CA ALA A 21 6.47 15.49 -38.77
C ALA A 21 7.74 15.93 -39.53
N GLY A 22 7.90 15.46 -40.77
CA GLY A 22 8.93 15.91 -41.69
C GLY A 22 8.62 15.41 -43.11
N GLY A 23 8.30 16.34 -44.00
CA GLY A 23 7.93 16.07 -45.39
C GLY A 23 9.10 15.62 -46.27
N GLY A 24 8.79 14.84 -47.30
CA GLY A 24 9.74 14.43 -48.33
C GLY A 24 9.10 13.51 -49.37
N ARG A 25 9.02 13.99 -50.61
CA ARG A 25 8.36 13.37 -51.77
C ARG A 25 9.13 12.17 -52.36
N LEU A 26 8.36 11.31 -53.03
CA LEU A 26 8.67 10.52 -54.25
C LEU A 26 9.63 9.31 -54.13
N ARG A 27 9.12 8.09 -54.37
CA ARG A 27 9.06 7.46 -55.72
C ARG A 27 8.33 6.10 -55.68
N LEU A 28 7.48 5.91 -56.68
CA LEU A 28 6.83 4.65 -57.06
C LEU A 28 7.74 3.87 -58.03
N SER A 29 7.79 2.55 -57.87
CA SER A 29 8.11 1.57 -58.93
C SER A 29 7.48 0.23 -58.50
N SER A 30 6.26 -0.06 -58.99
CA SER A 30 5.97 -0.91 -60.16
C SER A 30 6.09 -2.41 -59.85
N CYS A 31 4.95 -3.10 -59.71
CA CYS A 31 4.24 -3.85 -60.77
C CYS A 31 4.63 -5.34 -60.82
N ARG A 32 3.64 -6.20 -60.58
CA ARG A 32 3.10 -7.27 -61.47
C ARG A 32 2.00 -8.00 -60.67
N HIS A 33 0.72 -7.86 -61.07
CA HIS A 33 -0.05 -8.83 -61.89
C HIS A 33 -0.04 -10.23 -61.27
N ALA A 34 -1.11 -11.01 -61.14
CA ALA A 34 -2.56 -10.96 -61.30
C ALA A 34 -3.02 -12.21 -60.48
N ASP A 35 -4.21 -12.33 -59.92
CA ASP A 35 -5.35 -12.78 -60.70
C ASP A 35 -6.62 -12.80 -59.85
N ARG A 36 -7.73 -12.70 -60.57
CA ARG A 36 -9.11 -12.60 -60.12
C ARG A 36 -9.59 -13.89 -59.45
N THR A 37 -10.26 -13.76 -58.32
CA THR A 37 -11.61 -14.34 -58.11
C THR A 37 -12.17 -13.77 -56.80
N GLY A 38 -13.41 -13.25 -56.87
CA GLY A 38 -14.01 -12.47 -55.81
C GLY A 38 -14.42 -13.30 -54.60
N ASN A 39 -14.30 -12.72 -53.41
CA ASN A 39 -15.40 -12.64 -52.45
C ASN A 39 -15.03 -11.65 -51.33
N ARG A 40 -15.96 -10.77 -50.95
CA ARG A 40 -15.82 -9.87 -49.80
C ARG A 40 -15.77 -10.70 -48.53
N ARG A 41 -14.75 -10.54 -47.68
CA ARG A 41 -14.82 -10.92 -46.27
C ARG A 41 -14.14 -9.90 -45.37
N HIS A 42 -14.91 -9.43 -44.40
CA HIS A 42 -14.43 -8.77 -43.19
C HIS A 42 -13.41 -9.64 -42.47
N CYS A 43 -12.32 -9.03 -41.99
CA CYS A 43 -11.34 -9.65 -41.11
C CYS A 43 -11.66 -9.25 -39.67
N HIS A 44 -12.10 -10.19 -38.86
CA HIS A 44 -12.00 -10.15 -37.41
C HIS A 44 -11.07 -11.28 -36.96
N SER A 45 -10.07 -10.88 -36.17
CA SER A 45 -9.46 -11.58 -35.02
C SER A 45 -9.48 -13.11 -34.98
N SER A 46 -8.29 -13.71 -34.90
CA SER A 46 -8.00 -14.66 -33.81
C SER A 46 -6.51 -15.03 -33.78
N CYS A 47 -5.89 -14.74 -32.63
CA CYS A 47 -4.61 -15.29 -32.23
C CYS A 47 -4.71 -16.79 -31.98
N VAL A 48 -3.70 -17.50 -32.45
CA VAL A 48 -3.43 -18.93 -32.28
C VAL A 48 -2.60 -19.13 -31.01
N TYR A 49 -2.91 -20.16 -30.21
CA TYR A 49 -1.94 -21.00 -29.48
C TYR A 49 -2.63 -22.33 -29.08
N PRO A 50 -1.89 -23.43 -28.84
CA PRO A 50 -2.15 -24.72 -29.46
C PRO A 50 -2.75 -25.73 -28.49
N GLN A 51 -3.27 -26.80 -29.08
CA GLN A 51 -3.93 -27.92 -28.41
C GLN A 51 -2.95 -28.92 -27.79
N ALA A 52 -3.23 -29.30 -26.55
CA ALA A 52 -3.07 -30.64 -25.99
C ALA A 52 -4.17 -30.76 -24.92
N GLY A 53 -5.14 -31.67 -24.91
CA GLY A 53 -5.20 -32.99 -25.52
C GLY A 53 -5.12 -34.05 -24.44
N ILE A 54 -6.17 -34.20 -23.60
CA ILE A 54 -6.50 -35.43 -22.85
C ILE A 54 -8.02 -35.42 -22.57
N ARG A 55 -8.68 -36.50 -22.99
CA ARG A 55 -10.09 -36.82 -22.72
C ARG A 55 -10.18 -37.52 -21.37
N ILE A 56 -11.06 -37.04 -20.49
CA ILE A 56 -11.61 -37.85 -19.40
C ILE A 56 -13.13 -37.88 -19.57
N VAL A 57 -13.65 -39.10 -19.51
CA VAL A 57 -15.04 -39.52 -19.71
C VAL A 57 -15.89 -39.02 -18.55
N GLY A 58 -17.13 -38.64 -18.88
CA GLY A 58 -17.96 -37.74 -18.06
C GLY A 58 -18.43 -38.30 -16.74
N TRP A 59 -18.93 -37.39 -15.90
CA TRP A 59 -19.87 -37.61 -14.79
C TRP A 59 -20.92 -36.49 -14.78
N ALA A 60 -22.07 -36.85 -14.22
CA ALA A 60 -23.36 -36.17 -14.20
C ALA A 60 -23.37 -34.66 -13.94
N SER A 61 -24.41 -34.02 -14.50
CA SER A 61 -24.87 -32.67 -14.19
C SER A 61 -25.04 -32.44 -12.68
N ALA A 62 -24.05 -31.81 -12.07
CA ALA A 62 -24.20 -31.10 -10.81
C ALA A 62 -24.39 -29.62 -11.14
N ALA A 63 -25.52 -29.05 -10.74
CA ALA A 63 -25.79 -27.63 -10.84
C ALA A 63 -24.60 -26.84 -10.28
N CYS A 64 -23.97 -26.02 -11.13
CA CYS A 64 -23.03 -25.00 -10.68
C CYS A 64 -23.81 -24.01 -9.80
N ARG A 65 -23.81 -24.26 -8.50
CA ARG A 65 -24.11 -23.21 -7.52
C ARG A 65 -23.05 -22.13 -7.68
N PRO A 66 -23.42 -20.84 -7.77
CA PRO A 66 -22.42 -19.79 -7.76
C PRO A 66 -21.60 -19.94 -6.49
N ILE A 67 -20.28 -20.08 -6.64
CA ILE A 67 -19.34 -19.99 -5.52
C ILE A 67 -19.59 -18.60 -4.92
N ARG A 68 -20.24 -18.55 -3.75
CA ARG A 68 -20.33 -17.32 -2.97
C ARG A 68 -18.91 -16.90 -2.68
N ARG A 69 -18.52 -15.72 -3.16
CA ARG A 69 -17.30 -15.04 -2.71
C ARG A 69 -17.37 -15.00 -1.18
N PRO A 70 -16.32 -15.39 -0.45
CA PRO A 70 -16.28 -15.11 0.97
C PRO A 70 -16.27 -13.59 1.12
N THR A 71 -17.39 -13.03 1.58
CA THR A 71 -17.45 -11.67 2.14
C THR A 71 -16.72 -11.72 3.47
N THR A 72 -15.42 -11.50 3.45
CA THR A 72 -14.62 -11.38 4.67
C THR A 72 -13.91 -10.03 4.66
N SER A 73 -14.19 -9.23 5.71
CA SER A 73 -13.41 -8.07 6.23
C SER A 73 -13.98 -6.65 6.14
N LEU A 74 -15.31 -6.43 6.01
CA LEU A 74 -15.89 -5.10 6.30
C LEU A 74 -16.31 -4.89 7.77
N GLU A 75 -16.21 -5.92 8.61
CA GLU A 75 -16.64 -5.85 10.01
C GLU A 75 -15.44 -5.84 10.95
N ARG A 76 -15.25 -4.71 11.64
CA ARG A 76 -14.47 -4.43 12.88
C ARG A 76 -13.47 -3.28 12.74
N HIS A 77 -13.86 -2.13 12.19
CA HIS A 77 -13.11 -0.88 12.39
C HIS A 77 -13.82 -0.02 13.44
N HIS A 78 -13.12 0.39 14.51
CA HIS A 78 -13.61 1.45 15.40
C HIS A 78 -13.48 2.82 14.73
N VAL A 79 -12.44 3.01 13.92
CA VAL A 79 -12.28 4.22 13.11
C VAL A 79 -12.97 4.05 11.77
N ARG A 80 -13.87 4.97 11.42
CA ARG A 80 -14.56 4.94 10.12
C ARG A 80 -13.54 4.88 8.95
N PRO A 81 -13.67 3.91 8.02
CA PRO A 81 -12.84 3.87 6.81
C PRO A 81 -12.96 5.14 5.93
N VAL A 82 -12.09 5.24 4.92
CA VAL A 82 -12.24 6.25 3.86
C VAL A 82 -13.19 5.70 2.81
N TYR A 83 -14.20 6.50 2.44
CA TYR A 83 -15.14 6.19 1.37
C TYR A 83 -15.00 7.19 0.23
N LEU A 84 -15.56 6.87 -0.94
CA LEU A 84 -15.61 7.80 -2.08
C LEU A 84 -16.19 9.17 -1.71
N SER A 85 -17.14 9.23 -0.78
CA SER A 85 -17.75 10.48 -0.29
C SER A 85 -16.80 11.36 0.54
N ASP A 86 -15.68 10.81 1.01
CA ASP A 86 -14.63 11.56 1.71
C ASP A 86 -13.62 12.20 0.74
N ILE A 87 -13.63 11.75 -0.51
CA ILE A 87 -12.71 12.20 -1.54
C ILE A 87 -13.24 13.48 -2.18
N LYS A 88 -12.32 14.44 -2.38
CA LYS A 88 -12.63 15.75 -2.94
C LYS A 88 -12.19 15.73 -4.40
N ASP A 89 -12.94 16.42 -5.25
CA ASP A 89 -12.44 16.67 -6.60
C ASP A 89 -11.14 17.50 -6.56
N LEU A 90 -10.40 17.48 -7.66
CA LEU A 90 -9.09 18.14 -7.74
C LEU A 90 -9.15 19.64 -7.45
N VAL A 91 -10.22 20.33 -7.85
CA VAL A 91 -10.35 21.78 -7.67
C VAL A 91 -10.63 22.11 -6.21
N GLN A 92 -11.55 21.37 -5.59
CA GLN A 92 -11.84 21.52 -4.17
C GLN A 92 -10.62 21.15 -3.32
N TYR A 93 -9.96 20.04 -3.64
CA TYR A 93 -8.78 19.60 -2.90
C TYR A 93 -7.65 20.63 -2.96
N GLU A 94 -7.31 21.18 -4.14
CA GLU A 94 -6.24 22.19 -4.27
C GLU A 94 -6.51 23.44 -3.42
N ARG A 95 -7.77 23.84 -3.23
CA ARG A 95 -8.14 24.97 -2.35
C ARG A 95 -7.85 24.68 -0.87
N GLU A 96 -8.14 23.47 -0.43
CA GLU A 96 -8.05 23.08 0.98
C GLU A 96 -6.68 22.46 1.36
N ARG A 97 -5.93 22.00 0.36
CA ARG A 97 -4.68 21.26 0.50
C ARG A 97 -3.66 21.94 1.41
N PRO A 98 -3.39 23.26 1.34
CA PRO A 98 -2.41 23.88 2.24
C PRO A 98 -2.78 23.79 3.73
N ALA A 99 -4.06 23.83 4.06
CA ALA A 99 -4.52 23.66 5.44
C ALA A 99 -4.44 22.19 5.86
N PHE A 100 -4.93 21.28 5.01
CA PHE A 100 -4.92 19.85 5.31
C PHE A 100 -3.49 19.28 5.39
N GLN A 101 -2.59 19.71 4.50
CA GLN A 101 -1.18 19.33 4.55
C GLN A 101 -0.51 19.76 5.86
N ARG A 102 -0.75 20.97 6.35
CA ARG A 102 -0.22 21.43 7.66
C ARG A 102 -0.74 20.56 8.79
N HIS A 103 -2.05 20.26 8.81
CA HIS A 103 -2.66 19.37 9.79
C HIS A 103 -2.00 17.98 9.80
N VAL A 104 -1.81 17.38 8.61
CA VAL A 104 -1.22 16.04 8.47
C VAL A 104 0.26 16.03 8.85
N ILE A 105 1.02 17.09 8.56
CA ILE A 105 2.41 17.22 9.00
C ILE A 105 2.49 17.22 10.54
N GLU A 106 1.67 18.02 11.22
CA GLU A 106 1.63 18.06 12.70
C GLU A 106 1.13 16.74 13.30
N THR A 107 0.23 16.06 12.60
CA THR A 107 -0.25 14.73 12.98
C THR A 107 0.87 13.69 12.88
N ARG A 108 1.61 13.66 11.76
CA ARG A 108 2.71 12.71 11.54
C ARG A 108 3.89 12.92 12.48
N LYS A 109 4.21 14.17 12.86
CA LYS A 109 5.29 14.48 13.82
C LYS A 109 5.15 13.74 15.14
N ARG A 110 3.92 13.59 15.63
CA ARG A 110 3.63 12.92 16.91
C ARG A 110 3.54 11.40 16.78
N ARG A 111 3.57 10.86 15.56
CA ARG A 111 3.31 9.44 15.27
C ARG A 111 4.52 8.68 14.74
N ARG A 112 5.60 9.36 14.38
CA ARG A 112 6.84 8.74 13.92
C ARG A 112 7.77 8.48 15.10
N VAL A 113 8.19 7.22 15.25
CA VAL A 113 9.12 6.76 16.26
C VAL A 113 10.35 6.20 15.56
N ALA A 114 11.53 6.77 15.83
CA ALA A 114 12.79 6.18 15.42
C ALA A 114 13.09 4.94 16.29
N LEU A 115 13.58 3.88 15.67
CA LEU A 115 13.80 2.58 16.30
C LEU A 115 15.21 2.07 15.92
N GLY A 116 16.20 2.59 16.64
CA GLY A 116 17.60 2.50 16.27
C GLY A 116 17.95 3.46 15.14
N ASP A 117 19.04 3.18 14.43
CA ASP A 117 19.64 4.13 13.48
C ASP A 117 19.05 4.06 12.06
N ARG A 118 18.37 2.96 11.72
CA ARG A 118 17.94 2.69 10.33
C ARG A 118 16.47 2.40 10.17
N ILE A 119 15.74 2.19 11.26
CA ILE A 119 14.33 1.86 11.20
C ILE A 119 13.53 2.94 11.89
N SER A 120 12.43 3.33 11.27
CA SER A 120 11.42 4.16 11.90
C SER A 120 10.03 3.61 11.62
N ILE A 121 9.13 3.80 12.57
CA ILE A 121 7.73 3.35 12.47
C ILE A 121 6.85 4.59 12.59
N SER A 122 5.94 4.78 11.62
CA SER A 122 4.94 5.84 11.65
C SER A 122 3.58 5.21 11.84
N PHE A 123 2.95 5.44 13.00
CA PHE A 123 1.58 4.99 13.22
C PHE A 123 0.62 5.76 12.30
N GLU A 124 -0.26 5.03 11.63
CA GLU A 124 -1.23 5.61 10.70
C GLU A 124 -2.56 5.88 11.40
N ASN A 125 -3.32 6.82 10.85
CA ASN A 125 -4.70 7.06 11.24
C ASN A 125 -5.52 7.42 10.00
N ARG A 126 -6.82 7.65 10.18
CA ARG A 126 -7.71 8.00 9.07
C ARG A 126 -7.25 9.24 8.29
N ASP A 127 -6.78 10.27 8.98
CA ASP A 127 -6.35 11.52 8.34
C ASP A 127 -5.07 11.33 7.51
N THR A 128 -4.11 10.53 8.00
CA THR A 128 -2.88 10.25 7.23
C THR A 128 -3.17 9.43 5.98
N VAL A 129 -4.11 8.48 6.07
CA VAL A 129 -4.58 7.67 4.94
C VAL A 129 -5.37 8.49 3.93
N LEU A 130 -6.35 9.29 4.39
CA LEU A 130 -7.12 10.18 3.52
C LEU A 130 -6.19 11.15 2.75
N TYR A 131 -5.18 11.68 3.44
CA TYR A 131 -4.18 12.53 2.80
C TYR A 131 -3.38 11.81 1.71
N GLN A 132 -2.98 10.55 1.95
CA GLN A 132 -2.27 9.75 0.93
C GLN A 132 -3.13 9.53 -0.31
N ILE A 133 -4.40 9.13 -0.14
CA ILE A 133 -5.32 8.89 -1.26
C ILE A 133 -5.52 10.19 -2.07
N GLN A 134 -5.75 11.31 -1.40
CA GLN A 134 -5.94 12.60 -2.06
C GLN A 134 -4.67 13.07 -2.81
N GLU A 135 -3.49 12.90 -2.21
CA GLU A 135 -2.24 13.25 -2.90
C GLU A 135 -1.97 12.32 -4.10
N MET A 136 -2.35 11.05 -4.02
CA MET A 136 -2.27 10.13 -5.16
C MET A 136 -3.16 10.58 -6.31
N MET A 137 -4.42 10.89 -6.00
CA MET A 137 -5.36 11.40 -7.00
C MET A 137 -4.89 12.70 -7.65
N ARG A 138 -4.29 13.60 -6.86
CA ARG A 138 -3.76 14.87 -7.34
C ARG A 138 -2.55 14.69 -8.25
N ALA A 139 -1.58 13.88 -7.83
CA ALA A 139 -0.35 13.65 -8.56
C ALA A 139 -0.61 12.98 -9.91
N GLU A 140 -1.49 11.97 -9.92
CA GLU A 140 -1.82 11.18 -11.10
C GLU A 140 -3.05 11.69 -11.87
N ARG A 141 -3.66 12.80 -11.40
CA ARG A 141 -4.88 13.43 -11.95
C ARG A 141 -6.03 12.43 -12.14
N ILE A 142 -6.23 11.55 -11.15
CA ILE A 142 -7.29 10.53 -11.17
C ILE A 142 -8.62 11.22 -10.85
N VAL A 143 -9.57 11.11 -11.78
CA VAL A 143 -10.95 11.63 -11.64
C VAL A 143 -12.01 10.57 -11.88
N ASP A 144 -11.60 9.42 -12.42
CA ASP A 144 -12.46 8.27 -12.67
C ASP A 144 -12.77 7.55 -11.35
N GLN A 145 -14.06 7.31 -11.07
CA GLN A 145 -14.49 6.78 -9.77
C GLN A 145 -13.98 5.37 -9.49
N ASP A 146 -13.89 4.51 -10.51
CA ASP A 146 -13.41 3.14 -10.33
C ASP A 146 -11.93 3.15 -9.94
N ARG A 147 -11.12 3.97 -10.62
CA ARG A 147 -9.72 4.17 -10.26
C ARG A 147 -9.53 4.82 -8.89
N ILE A 148 -10.43 5.70 -8.46
CA ILE A 148 -10.40 6.25 -7.10
C ILE A 148 -10.68 5.15 -6.08
N GLN A 149 -11.66 4.29 -6.36
CA GLN A 149 -11.99 3.17 -5.49
C GLN A 149 -10.81 2.20 -5.37
N GLU A 150 -10.08 1.93 -6.45
CA GLU A 150 -8.85 1.12 -6.41
C GLU A 150 -7.79 1.70 -5.45
N GLU A 151 -7.58 3.02 -5.47
CA GLU A 151 -6.66 3.70 -4.53
C GLU A 151 -7.21 3.62 -3.09
N ILE A 152 -8.50 3.86 -2.88
CA ILE A 152 -9.13 3.72 -1.57
C ILE A 152 -8.93 2.30 -1.02
N ASP A 153 -9.20 1.27 -1.82
CA ASP A 153 -9.06 -0.13 -1.42
C ASP A 153 -7.60 -0.50 -1.11
N THR A 154 -6.65 0.14 -1.79
CA THR A 154 -5.21 -0.05 -1.56
C THR A 154 -4.77 0.52 -0.21
N TYR A 155 -5.25 1.70 0.17
CA TYR A 155 -4.78 2.39 1.39
C TYR A 155 -5.68 2.20 2.62
N ASN A 156 -6.97 1.86 2.46
CA ASN A 156 -7.88 1.63 3.58
C ASN A 156 -7.41 0.58 4.60
N PRO A 157 -6.66 -0.48 4.23
CA PRO A 157 -6.09 -1.40 5.21
C PRO A 157 -5.16 -0.72 6.25
N LEU A 158 -4.65 0.48 5.96
CA LEU A 158 -3.87 1.29 6.90
C LEU A 158 -4.73 2.10 7.88
N VAL A 159 -6.05 2.17 7.70
CA VAL A 159 -6.93 2.79 8.70
C VAL A 159 -7.08 1.78 9.87
N PRO A 160 -6.75 2.19 11.11
CA PRO A 160 -6.82 1.28 12.26
C PRO A 160 -8.18 0.58 12.41
N GLY A 161 -8.12 -0.73 12.65
CA GLY A 161 -9.27 -1.53 13.08
C GLY A 161 -9.76 -1.23 14.49
N LYS A 162 -10.79 -1.94 14.92
CA LYS A 162 -11.17 -2.03 16.34
C LYS A 162 -10.04 -2.75 17.08
N ASN A 163 -9.63 -2.19 18.21
CA ASN A 163 -8.58 -2.73 19.07
C ASN A 163 -7.32 -3.06 18.26
N GLU A 164 -6.87 -2.11 17.46
CA GLU A 164 -5.74 -2.31 16.59
C GLU A 164 -5.00 -1.00 16.36
N LEU A 165 -3.68 -1.09 16.20
CA LEU A 165 -2.87 -0.02 15.66
C LEU A 165 -2.30 -0.43 14.31
N THR A 166 -2.35 0.45 13.33
CA THR A 166 -1.69 0.29 12.04
C THR A 166 -0.47 1.20 11.97
N ALA A 167 0.56 0.80 11.25
CA ALA A 167 1.73 1.62 11.04
C ALA A 167 2.45 1.29 9.73
N THR A 168 3.25 2.25 9.28
CA THR A 168 4.23 2.06 8.20
C THR A 168 5.62 1.98 8.80
N LEU A 169 6.32 0.87 8.59
CA LEU A 169 7.72 0.69 8.93
C LEU A 169 8.59 1.10 7.73
N PHE A 170 9.57 1.95 8.00
CA PHE A 170 10.56 2.43 7.03
C PHE A 170 11.94 1.87 7.39
N ILE A 171 12.63 1.32 6.39
CA ILE A 171 14.04 0.95 6.44
C ILE A 171 14.80 2.02 5.67
N GLU A 172 15.52 2.86 6.39
CA GLU A 172 16.28 3.98 5.88
C GLU A 172 17.67 3.47 5.43
N ILE A 173 17.96 3.66 4.14
CA ILE A 173 19.20 3.21 3.50
C ILE A 173 19.74 4.38 2.68
N ASP A 174 20.86 4.95 3.12
CA ASP A 174 21.42 6.17 2.51
C ASP A 174 22.02 5.93 1.12
N ASP A 175 22.66 4.78 0.91
CA ASP A 175 23.29 4.43 -0.37
C ASP A 175 22.40 3.49 -1.19
N MET A 176 21.91 3.98 -2.33
CA MET A 176 21.09 3.21 -3.26
C MET A 176 21.77 1.92 -3.74
N ARG A 177 23.10 1.88 -3.82
CA ARG A 177 23.87 0.69 -4.23
C ARG A 177 23.84 -0.41 -3.17
N MET A 178 23.50 -0.06 -1.93
CA MET A 178 23.48 -0.96 -0.79
C MET A 178 22.09 -1.49 -0.47
N ILE A 179 21.03 -0.97 -1.11
CA ILE A 179 19.63 -1.34 -0.83
C ILE A 179 19.43 -2.86 -0.79
N SER A 180 19.78 -3.57 -1.87
CA SER A 180 19.57 -5.02 -1.93
C SER A 180 20.34 -5.77 -0.84
N ARG A 181 21.58 -5.35 -0.56
CA ARG A 181 22.41 -5.98 0.48
C ARG A 181 21.81 -5.77 1.86
N GLU A 182 21.44 -4.54 2.21
CA GLU A 182 20.91 -4.22 3.53
C GLU A 182 19.53 -4.87 3.74
N LEU A 183 18.65 -4.86 2.73
CA LEU A 183 17.36 -5.55 2.80
C LEU A 183 17.52 -7.07 2.96
N ASN A 184 18.49 -7.68 2.24
CA ASN A 184 18.77 -9.11 2.38
C ASN A 184 19.25 -9.49 3.79
N ARG A 185 19.99 -8.59 4.47
CA ARG A 185 20.40 -8.81 5.86
C ARG A 185 19.25 -8.77 6.84
N LEU A 186 18.13 -8.15 6.48
CA LEU A 186 16.94 -8.00 7.31
C LEU A 186 15.82 -8.96 6.92
N LEU A 187 16.08 -9.96 6.05
CA LEU A 187 15.10 -11.01 5.76
C LEU A 187 14.70 -11.73 7.06
N GLY A 188 13.39 -11.87 7.28
CA GLY A 188 12.81 -12.41 8.51
C GLY A 188 12.49 -11.36 9.58
N ILE A 189 12.79 -10.08 9.35
CA ILE A 189 12.47 -9.00 10.31
C ILE A 189 10.97 -8.92 10.64
N ASP A 190 10.11 -9.39 9.75
CA ASP A 190 8.66 -9.47 9.90
C ASP A 190 8.18 -10.38 11.04
N GLU A 191 9.07 -11.24 11.55
CA GLU A 191 8.79 -12.07 12.74
C GLU A 191 9.26 -11.43 14.05
N HIS A 192 9.99 -10.32 13.96
CA HIS A 192 10.80 -9.79 15.06
C HIS A 192 10.43 -8.36 15.49
N VAL A 193 9.33 -7.79 15.01
CA VAL A 193 8.84 -6.47 15.44
C VAL A 193 7.71 -6.60 16.46
N TYR A 194 7.83 -5.90 17.58
CA TYR A 194 6.88 -5.97 18.70
C TYR A 194 6.53 -4.61 19.28
N LEU A 195 5.28 -4.50 19.76
CA LEU A 195 4.83 -3.46 20.67
C LEU A 195 4.76 -4.06 22.09
N VAL A 196 5.32 -3.38 23.09
CA VAL A 196 5.33 -3.85 24.48
C VAL A 196 4.72 -2.78 25.37
N ILE A 197 3.71 -3.16 26.15
CA ILE A 197 2.96 -2.28 27.05
C ILE A 197 3.27 -2.69 28.49
N GLY A 198 4.02 -1.86 29.23
CA GLY A 198 4.42 -2.16 30.61
C GLY A 198 5.18 -3.50 30.72
N GLN A 199 4.59 -4.44 31.49
CA GLN A 199 5.07 -5.81 31.71
C GLN A 199 4.19 -6.88 31.02
N GLN A 200 3.28 -6.46 30.14
CA GLN A 200 2.40 -7.38 29.41
C GLN A 200 3.19 -8.18 28.36
N PRO A 201 2.68 -9.35 27.91
CA PRO A 201 3.27 -10.09 26.81
C PRO A 201 3.47 -9.20 25.58
N PRO A 202 4.62 -9.31 24.86
CA PRO A 202 4.86 -8.54 23.64
C PRO A 202 3.82 -8.84 22.56
N ILE A 203 3.28 -7.79 21.97
CA ILE A 203 2.35 -7.86 20.84
C ILE A 203 3.19 -7.88 19.57
N ARG A 204 3.21 -9.02 18.88
CA ARG A 204 3.92 -9.16 17.60
C ARG A 204 3.18 -8.38 16.52
N ALA A 205 3.95 -7.65 15.69
CA ALA A 205 3.42 -7.01 14.49
C ALA A 205 3.04 -8.05 13.44
N LEU A 206 1.90 -7.84 12.78
CA LEU A 206 1.47 -8.57 11.60
C LEU A 206 1.82 -7.73 10.36
N PHE A 207 2.61 -8.28 9.46
CA PHE A 207 3.00 -7.63 8.21
C PHE A 207 1.98 -7.93 7.11
N GLU A 208 1.73 -6.95 6.26
CA GLU A 208 0.80 -7.11 5.14
C GLU A 208 1.36 -8.14 4.13
N PRO A 209 0.58 -9.18 3.77
CA PRO A 209 1.06 -10.24 2.90
C PRO A 209 1.47 -9.71 1.52
N GLY A 210 2.62 -10.15 1.03
CA GLY A 210 3.15 -9.80 -0.29
C GLY A 210 4.14 -8.63 -0.32
N GLN A 211 4.32 -7.89 0.78
CA GLN A 211 5.40 -6.89 0.92
C GLN A 211 6.71 -7.48 1.44
N SER A 212 6.63 -8.59 2.16
CA SER A 212 7.70 -9.56 2.36
C SER A 212 7.33 -10.86 1.65
N ARG A 213 8.25 -11.36 0.81
CA ARG A 213 8.27 -12.75 0.35
C ARG A 213 9.50 -13.40 0.97
N ALA A 214 9.52 -14.74 1.03
CA ALA A 214 10.63 -15.51 1.60
C ALA A 214 12.01 -15.09 1.05
N ASP A 215 12.05 -14.48 -0.14
CA ASP A 215 13.24 -14.02 -0.85
C ASP A 215 13.35 -12.49 -1.05
N ARG A 216 12.36 -11.69 -0.63
CA ARG A 216 12.35 -10.25 -0.93
C ARG A 216 11.66 -9.41 0.15
N LEU A 217 12.41 -8.48 0.72
CA LEU A 217 11.93 -7.43 1.63
C LEU A 217 11.84 -6.10 0.89
N SER A 218 10.80 -5.31 1.14
CA SER A 218 10.68 -3.90 0.73
C SER A 218 11.16 -2.96 1.84
N ALA A 219 11.71 -1.80 1.46
CA ALA A 219 12.12 -0.76 2.41
C ALA A 219 10.95 -0.09 3.12
N VAL A 220 9.74 -0.24 2.59
CA VAL A 220 8.49 0.20 3.22
C VAL A 220 7.65 -1.04 3.48
N GLN A 221 7.17 -1.19 4.71
CA GLN A 221 6.34 -2.31 5.15
C GLN A 221 5.11 -1.79 5.88
N TYR A 222 3.93 -2.33 5.55
CA TYR A 222 2.71 -2.06 6.30
C TYR A 222 2.53 -3.10 7.39
N ILE A 223 2.31 -2.63 8.62
CA ILE A 223 2.22 -3.48 9.80
C ILE A 223 1.00 -3.14 10.65
N ARG A 224 0.51 -4.15 11.37
CA ARG A 224 -0.66 -4.06 12.26
C ARG A 224 -0.33 -4.69 13.60
N PHE A 225 -0.82 -4.08 14.69
CA PHE A 225 -0.70 -4.59 16.05
C PHE A 225 -2.09 -4.90 16.57
N PRO A 226 -2.52 -6.18 16.58
CA PRO A 226 -3.79 -6.56 17.18
C PRO A 226 -3.71 -6.39 18.70
N LEU A 227 -4.67 -5.69 19.28
CA LEU A 227 -4.73 -5.39 20.70
C LEU A 227 -5.87 -6.17 21.37
N THR A 228 -5.67 -6.56 22.62
CA THR A 228 -6.77 -6.99 23.50
C THR A 228 -7.49 -5.78 24.11
N ASP A 229 -8.67 -5.97 24.69
CA ASP A 229 -9.37 -4.89 25.41
C ASP A 229 -8.52 -4.35 26.58
N SER A 230 -7.69 -5.20 27.21
CA SER A 230 -6.79 -4.80 28.29
C SER A 230 -5.65 -3.90 27.79
N ASP A 231 -5.09 -4.22 26.62
CA ASP A 231 -4.08 -3.39 25.96
C ASP A 231 -4.65 -2.00 25.63
N VAL A 232 -5.84 -1.96 25.04
CA VAL A 232 -6.55 -0.71 24.69
C VAL A 232 -6.79 0.14 25.94
N GLN A 233 -7.32 -0.47 27.01
CA GLN A 233 -7.54 0.26 28.26
C GLN A 233 -6.24 0.82 28.86
N THR A 234 -5.14 0.08 28.76
CA THR A 234 -3.84 0.52 29.26
C THR A 234 -3.26 1.67 28.42
N LEU A 235 -3.43 1.60 27.09
CA LEU A 235 -3.04 2.66 26.16
C LEU A 235 -3.82 3.94 26.40
N ILE A 236 -5.14 3.84 26.56
CA ILE A 236 -6.04 4.97 26.81
C ILE A 236 -5.77 5.62 28.16
N THR A 237 -5.60 4.83 29.22
CA THR A 237 -5.33 5.37 30.56
C THR A 237 -3.92 5.92 30.71
N MET A 238 -3.02 5.61 29.77
CA MET A 238 -1.63 6.06 29.77
C MET A 238 -0.90 5.73 31.08
N THR A 239 -1.27 4.65 31.76
CA THR A 239 -0.70 4.28 33.07
C THR A 239 0.64 3.54 32.97
N GLN A 240 0.93 2.94 31.82
CA GLN A 240 2.15 2.15 31.60
C GLN A 240 2.99 2.72 30.44
N PRO A 241 4.33 2.59 30.50
CA PRO A 241 5.18 2.93 29.37
C PRO A 241 4.91 1.96 28.21
N VAL A 242 5.01 2.48 26.99
CA VAL A 242 4.85 1.70 25.77
C VAL A 242 6.15 1.80 25.00
N ARG A 243 6.61 0.70 24.41
CA ARG A 243 7.83 0.65 23.62
C ARG A 243 7.66 -0.18 22.36
N LEU A 244 8.38 0.20 21.31
CA LEU A 244 8.60 -0.64 20.14
C LEU A 244 9.92 -1.38 20.32
N ARG A 245 9.96 -2.64 19.91
CA ARG A 245 11.15 -3.49 20.03
C ARG A 245 11.35 -4.33 18.77
N ILE A 246 12.59 -4.40 18.31
CA ILE A 246 13.04 -5.33 17.28
C ILE A 246 14.08 -6.27 17.87
N THR A 247 13.89 -7.58 17.68
CA THR A 247 14.80 -8.64 18.21
C THR A 247 15.47 -9.46 17.10
N HIS A 248 15.55 -8.91 15.90
CA HIS A 248 16.10 -9.61 14.74
C HIS A 248 17.61 -9.82 14.90
N PRO A 249 18.18 -10.98 14.53
CA PRO A 249 19.61 -11.28 14.75
C PRO A 249 20.57 -10.23 14.14
N ASN A 250 20.20 -9.66 12.98
CA ASN A 250 21.00 -8.64 12.29
C ASN A 250 20.58 -7.20 12.62
N TYR A 251 19.57 -6.99 13.46
CA TYR A 251 19.11 -5.65 13.86
C TYR A 251 18.30 -5.72 15.15
N GLN A 252 18.86 -5.21 16.25
CA GLN A 252 18.20 -5.15 17.55
C GLN A 252 18.07 -3.70 17.97
N ALA A 253 16.86 -3.28 18.35
CA ALA A 253 16.58 -1.92 18.77
C ALA A 253 15.35 -1.88 19.67
N GLU A 254 15.31 -0.92 20.60
CA GLU A 254 14.14 -0.63 21.41
C GLU A 254 13.98 0.89 21.52
N ALA A 255 12.74 1.37 21.47
CA ALA A 255 12.42 2.77 21.64
C ALA A 255 11.14 2.93 22.47
N VAL A 256 11.20 3.76 23.51
CA VAL A 256 10.02 4.14 24.31
C VAL A 256 9.22 5.18 23.53
N LEU A 257 7.90 5.00 23.44
CA LEU A 257 7.01 5.95 22.81
C LEU A 257 6.93 7.22 23.67
N SER A 258 7.05 8.37 23.03
CA SER A 258 6.85 9.66 23.70
C SER A 258 5.41 9.82 24.20
N ASP A 259 5.19 10.69 25.19
CA ASP A 259 3.84 10.99 25.67
C ASP A 259 2.95 11.62 24.59
N ASP A 260 3.53 12.36 23.65
CA ASP A 260 2.82 12.90 22.48
C ASP A 260 2.31 11.77 21.57
N THR A 261 3.15 10.77 21.33
CA THR A 261 2.77 9.58 20.56
C THR A 261 1.70 8.78 21.27
N ARG A 262 1.90 8.50 22.57
CA ARG A 262 0.92 7.74 23.36
C ARG A 262 -0.44 8.43 23.40
N ARG A 263 -0.48 9.76 23.57
CA ARG A 263 -1.73 10.54 23.47
C ARG A 263 -2.38 10.44 22.10
N ALA A 264 -1.60 10.58 21.02
CA ALA A 264 -2.14 10.49 19.67
C ALA A 264 -2.76 9.10 19.37
N LEU A 265 -2.16 8.02 19.89
CA LEU A 265 -2.70 6.67 19.76
C LEU A 265 -3.94 6.45 20.64
N ALA A 266 -3.92 6.95 21.88
CA ALA A 266 -5.08 6.89 22.77
C ALA A 266 -6.29 7.62 22.17
N ASP A 267 -6.08 8.81 21.61
CA ASP A 267 -7.13 9.58 20.94
C ASP A 267 -7.78 8.80 19.78
N ASP A 268 -6.99 8.06 18.99
CA ASP A 268 -7.54 7.26 17.88
C ASP A 268 -8.35 6.06 18.38
N LEU A 269 -7.91 5.43 19.47
CA LEU A 269 -8.61 4.28 20.07
C LEU A 269 -9.93 4.69 20.76
N GLN A 270 -10.08 5.96 21.13
CA GLN A 270 -11.29 6.50 21.75
C GLN A 270 -12.32 7.05 20.76
N ARG A 271 -11.91 7.40 19.54
CA ARG A 271 -12.79 8.04 18.55
C ARG A 271 -13.69 7.00 17.87
N GLU A 272 -14.99 7.09 18.20
CA GLU A 272 -16.12 6.42 17.54
C GLU A 272 -16.50 7.08 16.19
#